data_AF-A0A941I953-F1
#
_entry.id   AF-A0A941I953-F1
#
_cell.length_a   1.000
_cell.length_b   1.000
_cell.length_c   1.000
_cell.angle_alpha   90.00
_cell.angle_beta   90.00
_cell.angle_gamma   90.00
#
_symmetry.space_group_name_H-M   'P 1'
#
loop_
_entity.id
_entity.type
_entity.pdbx_description
1 polymer ?
#
loop_
_entity_poly.entity_id
_entity_poly.type
_entity_poly.pdbx_seq_one_letter_code
_entity_poly.pdbx_strand_id
1 'polypeptide(L)'
;DLVENRYVGMKSRGCYETPGGTIMLRAHRAIESITLDREVAHLKDDLMPRYASLIYNGYWWAPERVALQTLIDHTQQTVNGWVRVKLYKGNVITVARDSKTDSLFDMNIATFDEDGGAYNQADAGGFIK
;
A
#
# COMPACT_ATOMS: atom_id res chain seq x y z
N ASP A 1 -15.23 -14.18 -8.75
CA ASP A 1 -15.64 -14.34 -10.15
C ASP A 1 -14.99 -13.24 -10.98
N LEU A 2 -14.20 -13.59 -11.97
CA LEU A 2 -13.45 -12.65 -12.80
C LEU A 2 -13.28 -13.22 -14.22
N VAL A 3 -13.35 -12.35 -15.21
CA VAL A 3 -12.86 -12.63 -16.57
C VAL A 3 -11.47 -12.04 -16.70
N GLU A 4 -10.46 -12.91 -16.89
CA GLU A 4 -9.05 -12.54 -17.02
C GLU A 4 -8.56 -12.66 -18.47
N ASN A 5 -7.50 -11.93 -18.79
CA ASN A 5 -6.77 -12.06 -20.04
C ASN A 5 -5.56 -12.97 -19.81
N ARG A 6 -5.56 -14.16 -20.41
CA ARG A 6 -4.40 -15.04 -20.34
C ARG A 6 -3.28 -14.51 -21.21
N TYR A 7 -2.05 -14.78 -20.79
CA TYR A 7 -0.85 -14.36 -21.51
C TYR A 7 -0.84 -14.83 -22.98
N VAL A 8 -1.38 -16.02 -23.24
CA VAL A 8 -1.53 -16.60 -24.59
C VAL A 8 -2.69 -15.99 -25.43
N GLY A 9 -3.26 -14.87 -24.99
CA GLY A 9 -4.20 -14.05 -25.78
C GLY A 9 -5.69 -14.38 -25.63
N MET A 10 -6.05 -15.45 -24.93
CA MET A 10 -7.45 -15.83 -24.70
C MET A 10 -8.03 -15.20 -23.43
N LYS A 11 -9.35 -14.99 -23.40
CA LYS A 11 -10.09 -14.64 -22.18
C LYS A 11 -10.55 -15.91 -21.47
N SER A 12 -10.52 -15.91 -20.14
CA SER A 12 -10.96 -17.03 -19.30
C SER A 12 -11.78 -16.50 -18.13
N ARG A 13 -12.86 -17.20 -17.75
CA ARG A 13 -13.62 -16.91 -16.53
C ARG A 13 -13.18 -17.85 -15.42
N GLY A 14 -12.88 -17.30 -14.25
CA GLY A 14 -12.45 -18.05 -13.07
C GLY A 14 -13.15 -17.57 -11.81
N CYS A 15 -13.37 -18.48 -10.87
CA CYS A 15 -13.73 -18.16 -9.50
C CYS A 15 -12.57 -18.51 -8.58
N TYR A 16 -12.26 -17.61 -7.64
CA TYR A 16 -11.15 -17.74 -6.71
C TYR A 16 -11.61 -17.38 -5.31
N GLU A 17 -11.15 -18.14 -4.34
CA GLU A 17 -11.39 -17.90 -2.91
C GLU A 17 -10.03 -17.76 -2.24
N THR A 18 -9.66 -16.52 -1.87
CA THR A 18 -8.34 -16.19 -1.31
C THR A 18 -8.45 -15.41 0.00
N PRO A 19 -9.25 -15.88 0.99
CA PRO A 19 -9.62 -15.08 2.17
C PRO A 19 -8.41 -14.52 2.93
N GLY A 20 -7.38 -15.34 3.16
CA GLY A 20 -6.15 -14.90 3.82
C GLY A 20 -5.40 -13.81 3.04
N GLY A 21 -5.29 -13.98 1.71
CA GLY A 21 -4.66 -13.00 0.83
C GLY A 21 -5.44 -11.68 0.76
N THR A 22 -6.78 -11.76 0.70
CA THR A 22 -7.65 -10.57 0.72
C THR A 22 -7.51 -9.78 2.02
N ILE A 23 -7.46 -10.47 3.15
CA ILE A 23 -7.25 -9.84 4.47
C ILE A 23 -5.85 -9.22 4.54
N MET A 24 -4.83 -10.00 4.16
CA MET A 24 -3.44 -9.57 4.24
C MET A 24 -3.18 -8.35 3.36
N LEU A 25 -3.64 -8.34 2.12
CA LEU A 25 -3.48 -7.20 1.22
C LEU A 25 -4.11 -5.92 1.79
N ARG A 26 -5.32 -6.03 2.34
CA ARG A 26 -6.02 -4.87 2.93
C ARG A 26 -5.30 -4.35 4.17
N ALA A 27 -4.82 -5.24 5.03
CA ALA A 27 -4.07 -4.88 6.23
C ALA A 27 -2.69 -4.32 5.90
N HIS A 28 -1.98 -4.92 4.96
CA HIS A 28 -0.66 -4.48 4.50
C HIS A 28 -0.71 -3.06 3.91
N ARG A 29 -1.64 -2.81 2.99
CA ARG A 29 -1.88 -1.46 2.47
C ARG A 29 -2.27 -0.44 3.54
N ALA A 30 -2.92 -0.88 4.62
CA ALA A 30 -3.26 0.00 5.71
C ALA A 30 -2.03 0.39 6.54
N ILE A 31 -1.13 -0.54 6.87
CA ILE A 31 0.08 -0.19 7.63
C ILE A 31 1.03 0.68 6.82
N GLU A 32 1.17 0.41 5.52
CA GLU A 32 1.99 1.23 4.62
C GLU A 32 1.55 2.69 4.59
N SER A 33 0.25 2.96 4.74
CA SER A 33 -0.27 4.34 4.69
C SER A 33 0.19 5.21 5.85
N ILE A 34 0.77 4.63 6.90
CA ILE A 34 1.33 5.39 8.03
C ILE A 34 2.85 5.24 8.13
N THR A 35 3.48 4.37 7.35
CA THR A 35 4.93 4.09 7.45
C THR A 35 5.72 4.38 6.17
N LEU A 36 5.04 4.66 5.06
CA LEU A 36 5.67 5.06 3.80
C LEU A 36 5.52 6.55 3.56
N ASP A 37 6.62 7.16 3.12
CA ASP A 37 6.60 8.49 2.54
C ASP A 37 5.62 8.54 1.35
N ARG A 38 5.04 9.73 1.13
CA ARG A 38 4.01 9.95 0.10
C ARG A 38 4.49 9.58 -1.30
N GLU A 39 5.69 10.01 -1.69
CA GLU A 39 6.20 9.76 -3.04
C GLU A 39 6.62 8.30 -3.22
N VAL A 40 7.16 7.68 -2.16
CA VAL A 40 7.44 6.24 -2.16
C VAL A 40 6.17 5.41 -2.32
N ALA A 41 5.08 5.79 -1.65
CA ALA A 41 3.79 5.13 -1.78
C ALA A 41 3.22 5.25 -3.21
N HIS A 42 3.28 6.43 -3.81
CA HIS A 42 2.85 6.64 -5.21
C HIS A 42 3.69 5.82 -6.19
N LEU A 43 5.03 5.87 -6.07
CA LEU A 43 5.93 5.08 -6.91
C LEU A 43 5.62 3.58 -6.82
N LYS A 44 5.34 3.09 -5.61
CA LYS A 44 4.97 1.70 -5.40
C LYS A 44 3.65 1.38 -6.13
N ASP A 45 2.63 2.22 -6.01
CA ASP A 45 1.34 2.00 -6.67
C ASP A 45 1.43 1.95 -8.19
N ASP A 46 2.31 2.74 -8.79
CA ASP A 46 2.58 2.70 -10.23
C ASP A 46 3.26 1.40 -10.67
N LEU A 47 4.17 0.87 -9.86
CA LEU A 47 5.00 -0.29 -10.22
C LEU A 47 4.36 -1.63 -9.85
N MET A 48 3.45 -1.68 -8.87
CA MET A 48 2.84 -2.94 -8.42
C MET A 48 2.06 -3.68 -9.50
N PRO A 49 1.26 -3.02 -10.37
CA PRO A 49 0.61 -3.69 -11.49
C PRO A 49 1.62 -4.35 -12.44
N ARG A 50 2.76 -3.69 -12.70
CA ARG A 50 3.82 -4.26 -13.53
C ARG A 50 4.42 -5.50 -12.88
N TYR A 51 4.79 -5.42 -11.60
CA TYR A 51 5.31 -6.55 -10.85
C TYR A 51 4.35 -7.76 -10.87
N ALA A 52 3.07 -7.52 -10.62
CA ALA A 52 2.03 -8.55 -10.68
C ALA A 52 1.88 -9.17 -12.09
N SER A 53 1.96 -8.34 -13.14
CA SER A 53 1.87 -8.82 -14.53
C SER A 53 3.04 -9.73 -14.91
N LEU A 54 4.25 -9.43 -14.44
CA LEU A 54 5.42 -10.28 -14.69
C LEU A 54 5.22 -11.67 -14.06
N ILE A 55 4.73 -11.72 -12.82
CA ILE A 55 4.42 -13.00 -12.15
C ILE A 55 3.31 -13.76 -12.89
N TYR A 56 2.22 -13.08 -13.25
CA TYR A 56 1.12 -13.69 -13.99
C TYR A 56 1.57 -14.31 -15.32
N ASN A 57 2.48 -13.63 -16.02
CA ASN A 57 3.04 -14.09 -17.30
C ASN A 57 4.13 -15.17 -17.15
N GLY A 58 4.45 -15.60 -15.93
CA GLY A 58 5.45 -16.64 -15.68
C GLY A 58 6.91 -16.13 -15.63
N TYR A 59 7.13 -14.82 -15.60
CA TYR A 59 8.45 -14.19 -15.55
C TYR A 59 9.03 -14.11 -14.13
N TRP A 60 8.90 -15.20 -13.37
CA TRP A 60 9.37 -15.27 -11.98
C TRP A 60 10.89 -15.03 -11.86
N TRP A 61 11.68 -15.61 -12.76
CA TRP A 61 13.15 -15.47 -12.75
C TRP A 61 13.68 -14.34 -13.62
N ALA A 62 12.80 -13.52 -14.23
CA ALA A 62 13.23 -12.47 -15.13
C ALA A 62 13.98 -11.35 -14.39
N PRO A 63 15.04 -10.77 -15.00
CA PRO A 63 15.86 -9.76 -14.35
C PRO A 63 15.07 -8.51 -13.95
N GLU A 64 14.09 -8.08 -14.76
CA GLU A 64 13.23 -6.94 -14.46
C GLU A 64 12.33 -7.19 -13.24
N ARG A 65 11.88 -8.44 -13.01
CA ARG A 65 11.11 -8.79 -11.81
C ARG A 65 11.99 -8.81 -10.57
N VAL A 66 13.24 -9.29 -10.69
CA VAL A 66 14.24 -9.23 -9.61
C VAL A 66 14.55 -7.77 -9.25
N ALA A 67 14.74 -6.90 -10.24
CA ALA A 67 14.98 -5.48 -9.98
C ALA A 67 13.80 -4.81 -9.24
N LEU A 68 12.57 -5.08 -9.66
CA LEU A 68 11.38 -4.58 -8.95
C LEU A 68 11.24 -5.18 -7.54
N GLN A 69 11.63 -6.43 -7.31
CA GLN A 69 11.65 -7.01 -5.96
C GLN A 69 12.58 -6.27 -5.03
N THR A 70 13.79 -5.93 -5.49
CA THR A 70 14.74 -5.16 -4.68
C THR A 70 14.17 -3.82 -4.25
N LEU A 71 13.46 -3.13 -5.15
CA LEU A 71 12.74 -1.90 -4.81
C LEU A 71 11.67 -2.18 -3.75
N ILE A 72 10.82 -3.19 -3.95
CA ILE A 72 9.78 -3.56 -3.00
C ILE A 72 10.40 -3.84 -1.63
N ASP A 73 11.38 -4.74 -1.54
CA ASP A 73 12.03 -5.12 -0.28
C ASP A 73 12.63 -3.90 0.43
N HIS A 74 13.21 -2.97 -0.32
CA HIS A 74 13.71 -1.72 0.23
C HIS A 74 12.58 -0.87 0.85
N THR A 75 11.45 -0.71 0.17
CA THR A 75 10.31 0.04 0.73
C THR A 75 9.74 -0.61 2.00
N GLN A 76 9.92 -1.92 2.18
CA GLN A 76 9.36 -2.64 3.33
C GLN A 76 10.19 -2.51 4.61
N GLN A 77 11.37 -1.88 4.56
CA GLN A 77 12.27 -1.77 5.73
C GLN A 77 11.64 -1.07 6.93
N THR A 78 10.75 -0.10 6.70
CA THR A 78 10.04 0.67 7.74
C THR A 78 8.59 0.21 7.93
N VAL A 79 8.09 -0.73 7.12
CA VAL A 79 6.69 -1.17 7.15
C VAL A 79 6.48 -2.17 8.27
N ASN A 80 6.18 -1.66 9.47
CA ASN A 80 5.94 -2.48 10.66
C ASN A 80 4.80 -1.92 11.52
N GLY A 81 4.35 -2.73 12.48
CA GLY A 81 3.29 -2.37 13.42
C GLY A 81 2.16 -3.38 13.41
N TRP A 82 0.96 -2.95 13.81
CA TRP A 82 -0.24 -3.78 13.80
C TRP A 82 -1.42 -3.08 13.12
N VAL A 83 -2.30 -3.88 12.52
CA VAL A 83 -3.55 -3.41 11.93
C VAL A 83 -4.69 -4.24 12.47
N ARG A 84 -5.72 -3.57 12.98
CA ARG A 84 -6.98 -4.21 13.37
C ARG A 84 -7.96 -4.08 12.21
N VAL A 85 -8.51 -5.22 11.80
CA VAL A 85 -9.54 -5.31 10.77
C VAL A 85 -10.80 -5.95 11.33
N LYS A 86 -11.96 -5.53 10.81
CA LYS A 86 -13.26 -6.17 11.04
C LYS A 86 -13.65 -6.93 9.79
N LEU A 87 -14.01 -8.20 9.97
CA LEU A 87 -14.51 -9.06 8.90
C LEU A 87 -16.02 -9.13 9.00
N TYR A 88 -16.72 -8.78 7.92
CA TYR A 88 -18.19 -8.82 7.93
C TYR A 88 -18.75 -9.06 6.53
N LYS A 89 -19.53 -10.13 6.36
CA LYS A 89 -20.25 -10.48 5.13
C LYS A 89 -19.39 -10.32 3.86
N GLY A 90 -18.20 -10.92 3.86
CA GLY A 90 -17.26 -10.87 2.74
C GLY A 90 -16.41 -9.60 2.65
N ASN A 91 -16.54 -8.65 3.58
CA ASN A 91 -15.74 -7.42 3.60
C ASN A 91 -14.58 -7.50 4.61
N VAL A 92 -13.50 -6.81 4.28
CA VAL A 92 -12.36 -6.53 5.18
C VAL A 92 -12.30 -5.03 5.41
N ILE A 93 -12.60 -4.60 6.64
CA ILE A 93 -12.70 -3.19 7.02
C ILE A 93 -11.58 -2.86 7.99
N THR A 94 -10.66 -1.98 7.60
CA THR A 94 -9.62 -1.48 8.51
C THR A 94 -10.25 -0.58 9.57
N VAL A 95 -10.02 -0.88 10.85
CA VAL A 95 -10.59 -0.10 11.97
C VAL A 95 -9.53 0.66 12.77
N ALA A 96 -8.30 0.15 12.83
CA ALA A 96 -7.18 0.83 13.48
C ALA A 96 -5.85 0.32 12.90
N ARG A 97 -4.82 1.14 13.02
CA ARG A 97 -3.44 0.85 12.62
C ARG A 97 -2.51 1.66 13.49
N ASP A 98 -1.34 1.13 13.76
CA ASP A 98 -0.36 1.76 14.62
C ASP A 98 1.03 1.17 14.36
N SER A 99 2.05 2.03 14.39
CA SER A 99 3.46 1.67 14.34
C SER A 99 4.18 2.48 15.41
N LYS A 100 4.86 1.77 16.32
CA LYS A 100 5.52 2.42 17.47
C LYS A 100 6.81 3.15 17.09
N THR A 101 7.46 2.72 16.02
CA THR A 101 8.82 3.16 15.67
C THR A 101 8.88 3.92 14.35
N ASP A 102 7.96 3.65 13.42
CA ASP A 102 8.06 4.14 12.05
C ASP A 102 6.77 4.80 11.55
N SER A 103 5.87 5.20 12.46
CA SER A 103 4.72 6.03 12.10
C SER A 103 5.18 7.41 11.66
N LEU A 104 4.85 7.78 10.42
CA LEU A 104 4.98 9.11 9.85
C LEU A 104 3.77 10.00 10.15
N PHE A 105 2.73 9.44 10.77
CA PHE A 105 1.60 10.22 11.27
C PHE A 105 1.97 10.90 12.59
N ASP A 106 1.93 12.23 12.59
CA ASP A 106 2.14 13.08 13.77
C ASP A 106 0.83 13.79 14.15
N MET A 107 0.30 13.46 15.34
CA MET A 107 -0.93 14.06 15.86
C MET A 107 -0.78 15.56 16.14
N ASN A 108 0.41 16.05 16.48
CA ASN A 108 0.62 17.46 16.80
C ASN A 108 0.56 18.35 15.56
N ILE A 109 0.94 17.80 14.40
CA ILE A 109 0.88 18.51 13.11
C ILE A 109 -0.51 18.39 12.49
N ALA A 110 -1.17 17.24 12.65
CA ALA A 110 -2.48 16.96 12.07
C ALA A 110 -3.67 17.46 12.91
N THR A 111 -3.43 18.00 14.11
CA THR A 111 -4.51 18.48 14.99
C THR A 111 -5.15 19.76 14.47
N PHE A 112 -6.44 19.93 14.76
CA PHE A 112 -7.17 21.20 14.60
C PHE A 112 -7.25 21.99 15.92
N ASP A 113 -6.77 21.41 17.02
CA ASP A 113 -6.65 22.07 18.34
C ASP A 113 -5.37 22.91 18.41
N GLU A 114 -5.04 23.49 19.58
CA GLU A 114 -3.78 24.23 19.76
C GLU A 114 -2.57 23.32 19.44
N ASP A 115 -1.97 23.54 18.28
CA ASP A 115 -0.82 22.80 17.75
C ASP A 115 0.52 23.27 18.34
N GLY A 116 0.49 24.28 19.21
CA GLY A 116 1.67 24.91 19.80
C GLY A 116 2.62 25.54 18.78
N GLY A 117 2.14 25.83 17.55
CA GLY A 117 2.96 26.31 16.44
C GLY A 117 3.69 25.21 15.66
N ALA A 118 3.27 23.95 15.77
CA ALA A 118 3.85 22.83 15.01
C ALA A 118 3.64 22.96 13.49
N TYR A 119 2.59 23.65 13.03
CA TYR A 119 2.36 23.93 11.62
C TYR A 119 2.20 25.43 11.33
N ASN A 120 3.14 26.00 10.57
CA ASN A 120 3.04 27.39 10.13
C ASN A 120 2.14 27.53 8.90
N GLN A 121 0.88 27.90 9.11
CA GLN A 121 -0.10 28.08 8.03
C GLN A 121 0.28 29.17 7.02
N ALA A 122 1.14 30.14 7.38
CA ALA A 122 1.56 31.19 6.47
C ALA A 122 2.38 30.65 5.28
N ASP A 123 3.11 29.55 5.47
CA ASP A 123 3.96 28.94 4.44
C ASP A 123 3.13 28.34 3.30
N ALA A 124 1.87 27.94 3.56
CA ALA A 124 0.96 27.42 2.56
C ALA A 124 0.67 28.44 1.43
N GLY A 125 0.66 29.74 1.76
CA GLY A 125 0.43 30.80 0.77
C GLY A 125 1.55 30.92 -0.27
N GLY A 126 2.79 30.57 0.10
CA GLY A 126 3.92 30.49 -0.83
C GLY A 126 3.99 29.16 -1.57
N PHE A 127 3.54 28.06 -0.95
CA PHE A 127 3.54 26.73 -1.55
C PHE A 127 2.47 26.54 -2.64
N ILE A 128 1.29 27.16 -2.49
CA ILE A 128 0.16 27.00 -3.43
C ILE A 128 0.28 27.87 -4.69
N LYS A 129 1.00 29.00 -4.61
CA LYS A 129 1.17 29.93 -5.74
C LYS A 129 2.23 29.44 -6.73
#